data_AF-A0A1K0FC30-F1
#
_entry.id   AF-A0A1K0FC30-F1
#
_cell.length_a   1.000
_cell.length_b   1.000
_cell.length_c   1.000
_cell.angle_alpha   90.00
_cell.angle_beta   90.00
_cell.angle_gamma   90.00
#
_symmetry.space_group_name_H-M   'P 1'
#
loop_
_entity.id
_entity.type
_entity.pdbx_description
1 polymer ?
#
loop_
_entity_poly.entity_id
_entity_poly.type
_entity_poly.pdbx_seq_one_letter_code
_entity_poly.pdbx_strand_id
1 'polypeptide(L)'
;MLPDDFGTRYEDSVDVATETLAQLWRADVADDPQILRVPAHGTAGVAAALSWLVRGYSAVPRTAAGRRVGLPDIQAFRATVNAFSNLDNAYGGGQARKALVQFLGTEGTALLRGAYSDPVGRQLHAAVAEATLLAGWTAYDSGVHGAAQRYFIQALRLAQEAGDTLLAGSVLDAMSHQATFLRRHREAVDLARAARTGTQGKATATLSAHFYAMEARALACGGDARGSLSALSEASRLFEQRRPGDDPDWIAYFDEAELNAEFSHCLRDLGRHREAAMYASESLTNAGASTRSDFFVSMVLASGHAGQGNPEAAFRAAGEALTAGLSLKSARCLDYVRHFRSLIVPFEECSAAKEFIESFAENEMWVLSAQR
;
A
#
# COMPACT_ATOMS: atom_id res chain seq x y z
N MET A 1 -17.62 3.21 23.48
CA MET A 1 -17.31 4.14 22.37
C MET A 1 -15.82 4.42 22.49
N LEU A 2 -15.03 4.02 21.48
CA LEU A 2 -13.58 4.15 21.50
C LEU A 2 -13.19 5.63 21.28
N PRO A 3 -12.09 6.13 21.86
CA PRO A 3 -11.60 7.47 21.52
C PRO A 3 -11.26 7.60 20.03
N ASP A 4 -11.42 8.79 19.45
CA ASP A 4 -11.08 9.03 18.05
C ASP A 4 -9.58 8.80 17.77
N ASP A 5 -8.68 8.96 18.76
CA ASP A 5 -7.25 8.67 18.63
C ASP A 5 -6.87 7.22 18.96
N PHE A 6 -7.86 6.35 19.24
CA PHE A 6 -7.61 4.94 19.58
C PHE A 6 -6.84 4.22 18.47
N GLY A 7 -5.79 3.47 18.82
CA GLY A 7 -4.97 2.72 17.86
C GLY A 7 -4.02 3.57 17.01
N THR A 8 -3.93 4.88 17.25
CA THR A 8 -3.00 5.79 16.53
C THR A 8 -1.65 5.94 17.22
N ARG A 9 -1.50 5.36 18.41
CA ARG A 9 -0.26 5.44 19.19
C ARG A 9 0.61 4.22 18.95
N TYR A 10 1.91 4.46 18.96
CA TYR A 10 2.92 3.41 18.98
C TYR A 10 3.14 2.96 20.42
N GLU A 11 2.57 1.82 20.78
CA GLU A 11 2.55 1.35 22.17
C GLU A 11 3.91 0.83 22.63
N ASP A 12 4.30 1.16 23.85
CA ASP A 12 5.54 0.69 24.47
C ASP A 12 5.50 -0.83 24.68
N SER A 13 4.39 -1.32 25.22
CA SER A 13 4.17 -2.73 25.50
C SER A 13 3.49 -3.43 24.33
N VAL A 14 4.03 -4.57 23.90
CA VAL A 14 3.40 -5.41 22.88
C VAL A 14 2.08 -6.02 23.37
N ASP A 15 1.89 -6.20 24.68
CA ASP A 15 0.60 -6.64 25.24
C ASP A 15 -0.49 -5.59 25.03
N VAL A 16 -0.15 -4.32 25.23
CA VAL A 16 -1.06 -3.20 24.97
C VAL A 16 -1.32 -3.10 23.47
N ALA A 17 -0.29 -3.22 22.62
CA ALA A 17 -0.46 -3.26 21.17
C ALA A 17 -1.38 -4.41 20.72
N THR A 18 -1.23 -5.60 21.32
CA THR A 18 -2.05 -6.79 21.04
C THR A 18 -3.51 -6.55 21.41
N GLU A 19 -3.77 -5.99 22.59
CA GLU A 19 -5.14 -5.68 23.03
C GLU A 19 -5.78 -4.57 22.18
N THR A 20 -5.01 -3.52 21.87
CA THR A 20 -5.42 -2.44 20.97
C THR A 20 -5.81 -3.01 19.60
N LEU A 21 -4.98 -3.87 19.03
CA LEU A 21 -5.23 -4.49 17.73
C LEU A 21 -6.46 -5.41 17.75
N ALA A 22 -6.62 -6.22 18.80
CA ALA A 22 -7.80 -7.07 18.97
C ALA A 22 -9.10 -6.26 19.14
N GLN A 23 -9.02 -5.06 19.74
CA GLN A 23 -10.16 -4.14 19.80
C GLN A 23 -10.43 -3.47 18.45
N LEU A 24 -9.39 -3.08 17.71
CA LEU A 24 -9.54 -2.52 16.35
C LEU A 24 -10.24 -3.50 15.42
N TRP A 25 -9.81 -4.77 15.38
CA TRP A 25 -10.46 -5.78 14.54
C TRP A 25 -11.92 -6.00 14.92
N ARG A 26 -12.25 -6.05 16.22
CA ARG A 26 -13.64 -6.19 16.67
C ARG A 26 -14.50 -4.99 16.29
N ALA A 27 -13.98 -3.78 16.46
CA ALA A 27 -14.68 -2.55 16.13
C ALA A 27 -14.91 -2.43 14.60
N ASP A 28 -13.92 -2.81 13.79
CA ASP A 28 -14.05 -2.84 12.33
C ASP A 28 -15.10 -3.87 11.86
N VAL A 29 -15.08 -5.10 12.40
CA VAL A 29 -16.11 -6.12 12.11
C VAL A 29 -17.51 -5.64 12.52
N ALA A 30 -17.61 -4.87 13.61
CA ALA A 30 -18.85 -4.29 14.10
C ALA A 30 -19.29 -3.02 13.33
N ASP A 31 -18.58 -2.64 12.26
CA ASP A 31 -18.82 -1.42 11.49
C ASP A 31 -18.79 -0.13 12.35
N ASP A 32 -17.92 -0.09 13.37
CA ASP A 32 -17.83 1.06 14.28
C ASP A 32 -17.41 2.33 13.51
N PRO A 33 -18.25 3.37 13.47
CA PRO A 33 -17.95 4.59 12.73
C PRO A 33 -16.72 5.34 13.26
N GLN A 34 -16.33 5.14 14.52
CA GLN A 34 -15.14 5.78 15.08
C GLN A 34 -13.83 5.18 14.57
N ILE A 35 -13.88 3.98 14.01
CA ILE A 35 -12.74 3.36 13.34
C ILE A 35 -12.85 3.58 11.83
N LEU A 36 -14.05 3.42 11.26
CA LEU A 36 -14.23 3.38 9.81
C LEU A 36 -14.45 4.76 9.16
N ARG A 37 -14.95 5.75 9.89
CA ARG A 37 -15.26 7.09 9.32
C ARG A 37 -14.31 8.19 9.80
N VAL A 38 -13.48 7.92 10.80
CA VAL A 38 -12.50 8.88 11.30
C VAL A 38 -11.35 8.97 10.30
N PRO A 39 -10.93 10.18 9.88
CA PRO A 39 -9.81 10.33 8.95
C PRO A 39 -8.49 9.87 9.56
N ALA A 40 -7.48 9.62 8.72
CA ALA A 40 -6.12 9.40 9.20
C ALA A 40 -5.62 10.64 9.96
N HIS A 41 -4.90 10.45 11.07
CA HIS A 41 -4.33 11.52 11.89
C HIS A 41 -3.02 12.02 11.27
N GLY A 42 -2.84 13.34 11.12
CA GLY A 42 -1.76 13.94 10.34
C GLY A 42 -0.32 13.66 10.79
N THR A 43 -0.11 13.30 12.06
CA THR A 43 1.24 13.11 12.63
C THR A 43 1.47 11.71 13.18
N ALA A 44 0.45 10.85 13.20
CA ALA A 44 0.52 9.55 13.87
C ALA A 44 1.53 8.61 13.20
N GLY A 45 1.58 8.58 11.86
CA GLY A 45 2.54 7.77 11.11
C GLY A 45 3.99 8.18 11.40
N VAL A 46 4.30 9.48 11.31
CA VAL A 46 5.65 10.00 11.59
C VAL A 46 6.05 9.80 13.05
N ALA A 47 5.13 9.98 14.00
CA ALA A 47 5.39 9.71 15.41
C ALA A 47 5.70 8.23 15.67
N ALA A 48 4.99 7.32 15.00
CA ALA A 48 5.25 5.89 15.05
C ALA A 48 6.61 5.54 14.42
N ALA A 49 6.94 6.13 13.28
CA ALA A 49 8.23 5.95 12.62
C ALA A 49 9.40 6.40 13.51
N LEU A 50 9.29 7.58 14.13
CA LEU A 50 10.29 8.08 15.08
C LEU A 50 10.41 7.14 16.29
N SER A 51 9.29 6.70 16.85
CA SER A 51 9.27 5.76 17.97
C SER A 51 9.97 4.45 17.63
N TRP A 52 9.75 3.91 16.44
CA TRP A 52 10.42 2.70 15.97
C TRP A 52 11.93 2.93 15.76
N LEU A 53 12.34 4.03 15.13
CA LEU A 53 13.75 4.35 14.85
C LEU A 53 14.58 4.51 16.12
N VAL A 54 14.03 5.17 17.16
CA VAL A 54 14.76 5.45 18.39
C VAL A 54 14.67 4.32 19.42
N ARG A 55 13.69 3.42 19.28
CA ARG A 55 13.57 2.24 20.15
C ARG A 55 14.43 1.12 19.60
N GLY A 56 15.47 0.77 20.36
CA GLY A 56 16.17 -0.50 20.15
C GLY A 56 15.24 -1.69 20.38
N TYR A 57 15.55 -2.82 19.75
CA TYR A 57 14.88 -4.08 20.05
C TYR A 57 15.25 -4.53 21.46
N SER A 58 14.25 -4.76 22.32
CA SER A 58 14.45 -5.40 23.62
C SER A 58 13.50 -6.59 23.71
N ALA A 59 14.06 -7.79 23.77
CA ALA A 59 13.26 -8.98 24.04
C ALA A 59 12.68 -8.90 25.45
N VAL A 60 11.36 -8.85 25.57
CA VAL A 60 10.68 -8.94 26.86
C VAL A 60 10.25 -10.40 27.06
N PRO A 61 10.82 -11.13 28.05
CA PRO A 61 10.42 -12.50 28.31
C PRO A 61 8.94 -12.54 28.70
N ARG A 62 8.15 -13.36 28.02
CA ARG A 62 6.72 -13.54 28.34
C ARG A 62 6.53 -14.75 29.24
N THR A 63 5.70 -14.59 30.25
CA THR A 63 5.17 -15.72 31.03
C THR A 63 4.08 -16.43 30.23
N ALA A 64 4.30 -17.72 29.95
CA ALA A 64 3.38 -18.58 29.24
C ALA A 64 2.04 -18.76 29.99
N ALA A 65 0.94 -18.28 29.40
CA ALA A 65 -0.42 -18.62 29.81
C ALA A 65 -1.31 -18.81 28.57
N GLY A 66 -2.28 -19.74 28.62
CA GLY A 66 -3.21 -19.99 27.52
C GLY A 66 -2.84 -21.17 26.60
N ARG A 67 -3.45 -21.21 25.41
CA ARG A 67 -3.22 -22.24 24.37
C ARG A 67 -1.74 -22.24 23.97
N ARG A 68 -1.11 -23.41 23.92
CA ARG A 68 0.25 -23.55 23.36
C ARG A 68 0.22 -23.28 21.86
N VAL A 69 1.05 -22.36 21.40
CA VAL A 69 1.22 -22.00 19.99
C VAL A 69 2.56 -22.53 19.51
N GLY A 70 2.56 -23.20 18.37
CA GLY A 70 3.74 -23.75 17.72
C GLY A 70 3.86 -23.33 16.25
N LEU A 71 4.94 -23.78 15.61
CA LEU A 71 5.18 -23.54 14.18
C LEU A 71 4.03 -23.99 13.26
N PRO A 72 3.36 -25.14 13.48
CA PRO A 72 2.23 -25.53 12.64
C PRO A 72 1.06 -24.54 12.67
N ASP A 73 0.78 -23.93 13.83
CA ASP A 73 -0.26 -22.90 13.94
C ASP A 73 0.10 -21.67 13.11
N ILE A 74 1.36 -21.24 13.15
CA ILE A 74 1.87 -20.09 12.38
C ILE A 74 1.82 -20.39 10.87
N GLN A 75 2.19 -21.60 10.46
CA GLN A 75 2.14 -22.02 9.05
C GLN A 75 0.70 -22.03 8.52
N ALA A 76 -0.25 -22.57 9.29
CA ALA A 76 -1.67 -22.54 8.94
C ALA A 76 -2.18 -21.10 8.82
N PHE A 77 -1.82 -20.23 9.78
CA PHE A 77 -2.17 -18.82 9.75
C PHE A 77 -1.62 -18.11 8.51
N ARG A 78 -0.34 -18.29 8.18
CA ARG A 78 0.30 -17.72 6.97
C ARG A 78 -0.38 -18.21 5.69
N ALA A 79 -0.70 -19.50 5.60
CA ALA A 79 -1.39 -20.05 4.43
C ALA A 79 -2.77 -19.40 4.21
N THR A 80 -3.54 -19.19 5.28
CA THR A 80 -4.83 -18.49 5.20
C THR A 80 -4.67 -17.03 4.79
N VAL A 81 -3.68 -16.32 5.35
CA VAL A 81 -3.39 -14.91 4.98
C VAL A 81 -2.97 -14.80 3.51
N ASN A 82 -2.16 -15.74 3.01
CA ASN A 82 -1.77 -15.79 1.60
C ASN A 82 -2.98 -15.98 0.68
N ALA A 83 -3.99 -16.76 1.08
CA ALA A 83 -5.22 -16.87 0.32
C ALA A 83 -5.98 -15.54 0.24
N PHE A 84 -6.01 -14.75 1.32
CA PHE A 84 -6.57 -13.39 1.29
C PHE A 84 -5.76 -12.44 0.42
N SER A 85 -4.42 -12.51 0.46
CA SER A 85 -3.55 -11.68 -0.39
C SER A 85 -3.78 -11.97 -1.88
N ASN A 86 -3.96 -13.23 -2.26
CA ASN A 86 -4.25 -13.60 -3.64
C ASN A 86 -5.62 -13.05 -4.10
N LEU A 87 -6.62 -13.06 -3.22
CA LEU A 87 -7.93 -12.48 -3.51
C LEU A 87 -7.86 -10.95 -3.66
N ASP A 88 -7.08 -10.27 -2.81
CA ASP A 88 -6.84 -8.82 -2.91
C ASP A 88 -6.20 -8.45 -4.25
N ASN A 89 -5.15 -9.17 -4.66
CA ASN A 89 -4.46 -8.92 -5.92
C ASN A 89 -5.37 -9.12 -7.14
N ALA A 90 -6.29 -10.10 -7.09
CA ALA A 90 -7.17 -10.43 -8.21
C ALA A 90 -8.42 -9.53 -8.33
N TYR A 91 -9.01 -9.12 -7.20
CA TYR A 91 -10.33 -8.44 -7.18
C TYR A 91 -10.32 -7.06 -6.49
N GLY A 92 -9.18 -6.66 -5.94
CA GLY A 92 -9.03 -5.44 -5.13
C GLY A 92 -9.44 -5.63 -3.67
N GLY A 93 -8.91 -4.74 -2.81
CA GLY A 93 -8.99 -4.91 -1.37
C GLY A 93 -10.34 -4.75 -0.71
N GLY A 94 -11.36 -4.23 -1.42
CA GLY A 94 -12.71 -4.13 -0.87
C GLY A 94 -13.42 -5.47 -0.66
N GLN A 95 -13.16 -6.47 -1.50
CA GLN A 95 -13.99 -7.68 -1.58
C GLN A 95 -13.82 -8.62 -0.38
N ALA A 96 -12.58 -8.86 0.06
CA ALA A 96 -12.27 -9.83 1.11
C ALA A 96 -11.94 -9.19 2.48
N ARG A 97 -11.93 -7.86 2.57
CA ARG A 97 -11.49 -7.10 3.76
C ARG A 97 -12.16 -7.56 5.05
N LYS A 98 -13.50 -7.63 5.08
CA LYS A 98 -14.24 -8.00 6.30
C LYS A 98 -13.93 -9.42 6.75
N ALA A 99 -13.81 -10.36 5.81
CA ALA A 99 -13.46 -11.74 6.12
C ALA A 99 -12.03 -11.86 6.66
N LEU A 100 -11.07 -11.12 6.08
CA LEU A 100 -9.71 -11.03 6.61
C LEU A 100 -9.71 -10.47 8.03
N VAL A 101 -10.33 -9.31 8.26
CA VAL A 101 -10.36 -8.66 9.57
C VAL A 101 -11.09 -9.54 10.61
N GLN A 102 -12.13 -10.25 10.23
CA GLN A 102 -12.79 -11.23 11.11
C GLN A 102 -11.84 -12.38 11.48
N PHE A 103 -11.14 -12.97 10.50
CA PHE A 103 -10.14 -14.01 10.75
C PHE A 103 -9.02 -13.53 11.67
N LEU A 104 -8.52 -12.31 11.47
CA LEU A 104 -7.53 -11.70 12.37
C LEU A 104 -8.10 -11.48 13.78
N GLY A 105 -9.32 -10.95 13.85
CA GLY A 105 -10.05 -10.71 15.09
C GLY A 105 -10.23 -11.98 15.94
N THR A 106 -10.41 -13.14 15.30
CA THR A 106 -10.55 -14.43 15.98
C THR A 106 -9.21 -15.14 16.14
N GLU A 107 -8.62 -15.64 15.05
CA GLU A 107 -7.44 -16.50 15.09
C GLU A 107 -6.17 -15.70 15.42
N GLY A 108 -6.01 -14.51 14.83
CA GLY A 108 -4.86 -13.64 15.14
C GLY A 108 -4.81 -13.29 16.63
N THR A 109 -5.95 -12.86 17.20
CA THR A 109 -6.07 -12.59 18.65
C THR A 109 -5.79 -13.82 19.50
N ALA A 110 -6.34 -14.98 19.14
CA ALA A 110 -6.16 -16.22 19.89
C ALA A 110 -4.70 -16.68 19.92
N LEU A 111 -3.98 -16.54 18.80
CA LEU A 111 -2.56 -16.88 18.71
C LEU A 111 -1.69 -15.89 19.49
N LEU A 112 -1.92 -14.58 19.35
CA LEU A 112 -1.14 -13.56 20.07
C LEU A 112 -1.26 -13.68 21.60
N ARG A 113 -2.44 -14.08 22.09
CA ARG A 113 -2.71 -14.33 23.52
C ARG A 113 -2.25 -15.72 24.01
N GLY A 114 -1.73 -16.55 23.12
CA GLY A 114 -1.27 -17.89 23.46
C GLY A 114 0.08 -17.91 24.19
N ALA A 115 0.48 -19.10 24.59
CA ALA A 115 1.77 -19.40 25.17
C ALA A 115 2.75 -19.91 24.10
N TYR A 116 3.90 -19.26 23.95
CA TYR A 116 4.96 -19.63 23.01
C TYR A 116 6.34 -19.36 23.60
N SER A 117 7.37 -20.02 23.06
CA SER A 117 8.77 -19.67 23.33
C SER A 117 9.17 -18.43 22.54
N ASP A 118 10.25 -17.75 22.94
CA ASP A 118 10.70 -16.53 22.26
C ASP A 118 10.92 -16.71 20.73
N PRO A 119 11.58 -17.79 20.25
CA PRO A 119 11.75 -17.99 18.80
C PRO A 119 10.43 -18.17 18.04
N VAL A 120 9.45 -18.84 18.66
CA VAL A 120 8.11 -19.01 18.07
C VAL A 120 7.34 -17.69 18.13
N GLY A 121 7.46 -16.95 19.23
CA GLY A 121 6.88 -15.62 19.40
C GLY A 121 7.34 -14.66 18.32
N ARG A 122 8.64 -14.62 17.99
CA ARG A 122 9.14 -13.76 16.92
C ARG A 122 8.51 -14.08 15.55
N GLN A 123 8.40 -15.37 15.21
CA GLN A 123 7.77 -15.78 13.96
C GLN A 123 6.26 -15.50 13.93
N LEU A 124 5.59 -15.64 15.08
CA LEU A 124 4.17 -15.31 15.23
C LEU A 124 3.94 -13.81 15.04
N HIS A 125 4.70 -12.95 15.71
CA HIS A 125 4.55 -11.50 15.58
C HIS A 125 4.86 -11.04 14.15
N ALA A 126 5.84 -11.64 13.47
CA ALA A 126 6.08 -11.37 12.04
C ALA A 126 4.86 -11.75 11.19
N ALA A 127 4.33 -12.96 11.36
CA ALA A 127 3.17 -13.43 10.60
C ALA A 127 1.94 -12.54 10.82
N VAL A 128 1.67 -12.14 12.07
CA VAL A 128 0.54 -11.26 12.38
C VAL A 128 0.80 -9.82 11.93
N ALA A 129 2.04 -9.34 11.95
CA ALA A 129 2.42 -8.04 11.39
C ALA A 129 2.19 -8.00 9.87
N GLU A 130 2.61 -9.02 9.13
CA GLU A 130 2.36 -9.16 7.69
C GLU A 130 0.85 -9.17 7.40
N ALA A 131 0.08 -9.93 8.17
CA ALA A 131 -1.37 -9.99 8.00
C ALA A 131 -2.08 -8.68 8.36
N THR A 132 -1.57 -7.96 9.36
CA THR A 132 -2.07 -6.63 9.75
C THR A 132 -1.70 -5.58 8.71
N LEU A 133 -0.53 -5.69 8.08
CA LEU A 133 -0.13 -4.87 6.93
C LEU A 133 -1.10 -5.09 5.76
N LEU A 134 -1.46 -6.33 5.45
CA LEU A 134 -2.50 -6.65 4.45
C LEU A 134 -3.87 -6.06 4.82
N ALA A 135 -4.27 -6.13 6.10
CA ALA A 135 -5.49 -5.46 6.57
C ALA A 135 -5.42 -3.94 6.39
N GLY A 136 -4.24 -3.34 6.55
CA GLY A 136 -3.98 -1.93 6.25
C GLY A 136 -4.14 -1.60 4.78
N TRP A 137 -3.55 -2.40 3.87
CA TRP A 137 -3.70 -2.24 2.42
C TRP A 137 -5.15 -2.37 1.97
N THR A 138 -5.86 -3.42 2.38
CA THR A 138 -7.27 -3.64 2.03
C THR A 138 -8.17 -2.51 2.55
N ALA A 139 -7.92 -1.99 3.75
CA ALA A 139 -8.64 -0.81 4.28
C ALA A 139 -8.31 0.47 3.51
N TYR A 140 -7.05 0.66 3.13
CA TYR A 140 -6.61 1.80 2.33
C TYR A 140 -7.29 1.80 0.95
N ASP A 141 -7.35 0.65 0.29
CA ASP A 141 -7.99 0.50 -1.01
C ASP A 141 -9.50 0.66 -0.96
N SER A 142 -10.10 0.32 0.19
CA SER A 142 -11.52 0.57 0.45
C SER A 142 -11.83 2.03 0.81
N GLY A 143 -10.84 2.93 0.84
CA GLY A 143 -11.02 4.33 1.23
C GLY A 143 -11.18 4.56 2.74
N VAL A 144 -10.99 3.52 3.57
CA VAL A 144 -11.12 3.57 5.03
C VAL A 144 -9.77 3.97 5.64
N HIS A 145 -9.29 5.16 5.28
CA HIS A 145 -7.90 5.58 5.52
C HIS A 145 -7.51 5.64 7.01
N GLY A 146 -8.45 6.01 7.89
CA GLY A 146 -8.20 6.01 9.33
C GLY A 146 -7.95 4.62 9.88
N ALA A 147 -8.73 3.62 9.47
CA ALA A 147 -8.51 2.22 9.88
C ALA A 147 -7.17 1.71 9.34
N ALA A 148 -6.89 1.99 8.06
CA ALA A 148 -5.62 1.62 7.43
C ALA A 148 -4.41 2.17 8.17
N GLN A 149 -4.41 3.46 8.55
CA GLN A 149 -3.31 4.05 9.31
C GLN A 149 -3.10 3.35 10.65
N ARG A 150 -4.19 3.04 11.39
CA ARG A 150 -4.11 2.33 12.67
C ARG A 150 -3.53 0.94 12.50
N TYR A 151 -3.97 0.20 11.48
CA TYR A 151 -3.40 -1.11 11.16
C TYR A 151 -1.91 -1.03 10.82
N PHE A 152 -1.48 -0.06 10.00
CA PHE A 152 -0.06 0.13 9.72
C PHE A 152 0.74 0.43 11.01
N ILE A 153 0.23 1.28 11.90
CA ILE A 153 0.93 1.60 13.17
C ILE A 153 1.07 0.36 14.04
N GLN A 154 0.01 -0.46 14.16
CA GLN A 154 0.08 -1.70 14.92
C GLN A 154 0.99 -2.75 14.25
N ALA A 155 0.96 -2.86 12.91
CA ALA A 155 1.86 -3.73 12.16
C ALA A 155 3.34 -3.35 12.39
N LEU A 156 3.65 -2.04 12.43
CA LEU A 156 5.01 -1.56 12.72
C LEU A 156 5.46 -1.99 14.12
N ARG A 157 4.56 -1.94 15.12
CA ARG A 157 4.89 -2.37 16.49
C ARG A 157 5.11 -3.87 16.59
N LEU A 158 4.30 -4.67 15.90
CA LEU A 158 4.45 -6.13 15.84
C LEU A 158 5.71 -6.54 15.08
N ALA A 159 6.05 -5.85 13.99
CA ALA A 159 7.31 -6.07 13.26
C ALA A 159 8.54 -5.77 14.14
N GLN A 160 8.46 -4.71 14.98
CA GLN A 160 9.49 -4.46 15.99
C GLN A 160 9.58 -5.61 17.00
N GLU A 161 8.46 -6.14 17.50
CA GLU A 161 8.47 -7.29 18.42
C GLU A 161 9.05 -8.56 17.79
N ALA A 162 8.81 -8.76 16.49
CA ALA A 162 9.42 -9.83 15.72
C ALA A 162 10.93 -9.65 15.52
N GLY A 163 11.46 -8.44 15.77
CA GLY A 163 12.81 -8.05 15.37
C GLY A 163 13.00 -8.06 13.86
N ASP A 164 11.92 -7.93 13.09
CA ASP A 164 11.93 -7.93 11.63
C ASP A 164 12.02 -6.48 11.12
N THR A 165 13.26 -6.04 10.90
CA THR A 165 13.53 -4.68 10.44
C THR A 165 13.06 -4.46 9.00
N LEU A 166 13.09 -5.49 8.15
CA LEU A 166 12.68 -5.37 6.74
C LEU A 166 11.18 -5.19 6.62
N LEU A 167 10.42 -5.98 7.37
CA LEU A 167 8.96 -5.83 7.46
C LEU A 167 8.58 -4.46 8.03
N ALA A 168 9.27 -3.98 9.06
CA ALA A 168 9.04 -2.65 9.60
C ALA A 168 9.28 -1.54 8.54
N GLY A 169 10.33 -1.67 7.72
CA GLY A 169 10.57 -0.78 6.58
C GLY A 169 9.42 -0.82 5.56
N SER A 170 8.94 -2.01 5.21
CA SER A 170 7.79 -2.21 4.32
C SER A 170 6.50 -1.58 4.87
N VAL A 171 6.28 -1.64 6.18
CA VAL A 171 5.13 -0.96 6.81
C VAL A 171 5.24 0.57 6.68
N LEU A 172 6.42 1.15 6.91
CA LEU A 172 6.64 2.59 6.74
C LEU A 172 6.49 3.03 5.28
N ASP A 173 6.90 2.17 4.37
CA ASP A 173 6.72 2.36 2.93
C ASP A 173 5.24 2.38 2.52
N ALA A 174 4.43 1.45 3.05
CA ALA A 174 2.97 1.47 2.90
C ALA A 174 2.33 2.74 3.47
N MET A 175 2.79 3.21 4.64
CA MET A 175 2.34 4.49 5.21
C MET A 175 2.72 5.68 4.30
N SER A 176 3.92 5.67 3.71
CA SER A 176 4.36 6.70 2.75
C SER A 176 3.44 6.74 1.53
N HIS A 177 3.13 5.57 0.98
CA HIS A 177 2.23 5.45 -0.16
C HIS A 177 0.82 5.96 0.18
N GLN A 178 0.28 5.64 1.37
CA GLN A 178 -0.99 6.18 1.85
C GLN A 178 -0.94 7.71 2.01
N ALA A 179 0.10 8.25 2.65
CA ALA A 179 0.26 9.68 2.87
C ALA A 179 0.37 10.45 1.54
N THR A 180 1.02 9.86 0.53
CA THR A 180 1.10 10.43 -0.83
C THR A 180 -0.29 10.58 -1.45
N PHE A 181 -1.11 9.52 -1.37
CA PHE A 181 -2.49 9.54 -1.87
C PHE A 181 -3.35 10.57 -1.15
N LEU A 182 -3.21 10.68 0.17
CA LEU A 182 -3.90 11.68 0.99
C LEU A 182 -3.36 13.12 0.85
N ARG A 183 -2.45 13.35 -0.10
CA ARG A 183 -1.81 14.65 -0.37
C ARG A 183 -1.00 15.21 0.81
N ARG A 184 -0.48 14.34 1.68
CA ARG A 184 0.41 14.68 2.80
C ARG A 184 1.86 14.46 2.40
N HIS A 185 2.30 15.16 1.37
CA HIS A 185 3.58 14.89 0.68
C HIS A 185 4.79 14.93 1.60
N ARG A 186 4.86 15.88 2.53
CA ARG A 186 5.95 15.94 3.51
C ARG A 186 5.97 14.72 4.43
N GLU A 187 4.81 14.31 4.95
CA GLU A 187 4.67 13.11 5.77
C GLU A 187 5.14 11.87 5.01
N ALA A 188 4.73 11.74 3.74
CA ALA A 188 5.13 10.65 2.87
C ALA A 188 6.65 10.57 2.66
N VAL A 189 7.30 11.70 2.35
CA VAL A 189 8.76 11.76 2.20
C VAL A 189 9.46 11.37 3.50
N ASP A 190 9.00 11.87 4.65
CA ASP A 190 9.60 11.54 5.95
C ASP A 190 9.46 10.04 6.26
N LEU A 191 8.33 9.42 5.92
CA LEU A 191 8.09 7.99 6.11
C LEU A 191 8.97 7.11 5.20
N ALA A 192 9.10 7.44 3.90
CA ALA A 192 9.98 6.72 2.99
C ALA A 192 11.45 6.81 3.43
N ARG A 193 11.89 7.99 3.88
CA ARG A 193 13.24 8.18 4.44
C ARG A 193 13.45 7.45 5.75
N ALA A 194 12.43 7.36 6.60
CA ALA A 194 12.48 6.57 7.82
C ALA A 194 12.64 5.08 7.52
N ALA A 195 11.93 4.55 6.52
CA ALA A 195 12.10 3.17 6.05
C ALA A 195 13.55 2.89 5.64
N ARG A 196 14.14 3.77 4.81
CA ARG A 196 15.54 3.68 4.39
C ARG A 196 16.52 3.75 5.57
N THR A 197 16.33 4.73 6.45
CA THR A 197 17.24 4.98 7.59
C THR A 197 17.22 3.80 8.55
N GLY A 198 16.04 3.30 8.90
CA GLY A 198 15.91 2.22 9.88
C GLY A 198 16.31 0.84 9.34
N THR A 199 16.35 0.67 8.02
CA THR A 199 16.77 -0.58 7.36
C THR A 199 18.21 -0.54 6.85
N GLN A 200 18.94 0.57 7.07
CA GLN A 200 20.30 0.73 6.59
C GLN A 200 21.22 -0.42 7.03
N GLY A 201 21.94 -1.01 6.07
CA GLY A 201 22.84 -2.14 6.31
C GLY A 201 22.15 -3.50 6.46
N LYS A 202 20.82 -3.55 6.39
CA LYS A 202 20.03 -4.80 6.41
C LYS A 202 19.18 -5.01 5.16
N ALA A 203 18.64 -3.92 4.59
CA ALA A 203 17.82 -4.00 3.38
C ALA A 203 18.61 -4.59 2.21
N THR A 204 17.94 -5.44 1.44
CA THR A 204 18.45 -5.87 0.14
C THR A 204 18.46 -4.71 -0.85
N ALA A 205 19.13 -4.90 -1.98
CA ALA A 205 19.16 -3.91 -3.05
C ALA A 205 17.76 -3.64 -3.63
N THR A 206 16.93 -4.69 -3.76
CA THR A 206 15.52 -4.60 -4.21
C THR A 206 14.70 -3.74 -3.26
N LEU A 207 14.76 -4.00 -1.95
CA LEU A 207 14.03 -3.22 -0.96
C LEU A 207 14.51 -1.76 -0.89
N SER A 208 15.82 -1.57 -0.95
CA SER A 208 16.38 -0.22 -0.97
C SER A 208 15.87 0.56 -2.19
N ALA A 209 15.87 -0.06 -3.38
CA ALA A 209 15.33 0.54 -4.59
C ALA A 209 13.84 0.89 -4.47
N HIS A 210 13.03 0.00 -3.89
CA HIS A 210 11.61 0.24 -3.64
C HIS A 210 11.37 1.47 -2.74
N PHE A 211 12.13 1.59 -1.63
CA PHE A 211 12.00 2.74 -0.74
C PHE A 211 12.38 4.07 -1.41
N TYR A 212 13.38 4.06 -2.30
CA TYR A 212 13.71 5.23 -3.12
C TYR A 212 12.61 5.55 -4.14
N ALA A 213 11.96 4.54 -4.74
CA ALA A 213 10.83 4.75 -5.63
C ALA A 213 9.65 5.42 -4.90
N MET A 214 9.33 4.97 -3.67
CA MET A 214 8.29 5.63 -2.85
C MET A 214 8.67 7.05 -2.42
N GLU A 215 9.94 7.32 -2.10
CA GLU A 215 10.40 8.69 -1.87
C GLU A 215 10.23 9.55 -3.14
N ALA A 216 10.62 9.03 -4.31
CA ALA A 216 10.48 9.72 -5.58
C ALA A 216 9.02 10.06 -5.88
N ARG A 217 8.10 9.14 -5.59
CA ARG A 217 6.66 9.28 -5.76
C ARG A 217 6.10 10.40 -4.89
N ALA A 218 6.47 10.42 -3.62
CA ALA A 218 6.08 11.46 -2.67
C ALA A 218 6.61 12.84 -3.08
N LEU A 219 7.87 12.92 -3.52
CA LEU A 219 8.51 14.15 -4.00
C LEU A 219 7.87 14.67 -5.30
N ALA A 220 7.55 13.77 -6.24
CA ALA A 220 6.88 14.12 -7.49
C ALA A 220 5.51 14.75 -7.24
N CYS A 221 4.69 14.09 -6.41
CA CYS A 221 3.39 14.62 -6.00
C CYS A 221 3.50 15.96 -5.25
N GLY A 222 4.59 16.18 -4.50
CA GLY A 222 4.89 17.44 -3.84
C GLY A 222 5.49 18.53 -4.73
N GLY A 223 5.74 18.24 -6.02
CA GLY A 223 6.31 19.19 -6.99
C GLY A 223 7.84 19.33 -6.92
N ASP A 224 8.55 18.54 -6.11
CA ASP A 224 10.02 18.55 -6.08
C ASP A 224 10.59 17.66 -7.20
N ALA A 225 10.60 18.23 -8.41
CA ALA A 225 11.11 17.55 -9.60
C ALA A 225 12.57 17.09 -9.45
N ARG A 226 13.44 17.91 -8.84
CA ARG A 226 14.86 17.58 -8.70
C ARG A 226 15.04 16.43 -7.70
N GLY A 227 14.40 16.52 -6.55
CA GLY A 227 14.43 15.46 -5.54
C GLY A 227 13.87 14.15 -6.07
N SER A 228 12.72 14.20 -6.76
CA SER A 228 12.08 13.01 -7.34
C SER A 228 12.99 12.32 -8.36
N LEU A 229 13.55 13.05 -9.33
CA LEU A 229 14.43 12.47 -10.34
C LEU A 229 15.73 11.92 -9.73
N SER A 230 16.26 12.57 -8.70
CA SER A 230 17.42 12.05 -7.96
C SER A 230 17.10 10.74 -7.25
N ALA A 231 15.92 10.63 -6.63
CA ALA A 231 15.48 9.41 -5.96
C ALA A 231 15.21 8.28 -6.96
N LEU A 232 14.59 8.56 -8.13
CA LEU A 232 14.43 7.57 -9.21
C LEU A 232 15.77 7.05 -9.73
N SER A 233 16.76 7.95 -9.93
CA SER A 233 18.09 7.54 -10.38
C SER A 233 18.74 6.57 -9.39
N GLU A 234 18.56 6.79 -8.10
CA GLU A 234 19.12 5.93 -7.06
C GLU A 234 18.33 4.61 -6.92
N ALA A 235 17.01 4.65 -7.11
CA ALA A 235 16.18 3.44 -7.21
C ALA A 235 16.67 2.53 -8.35
N SER A 236 16.85 3.09 -9.56
CA SER A 236 17.36 2.35 -10.72
C SER A 236 18.76 1.78 -10.47
N ARG A 237 19.69 2.59 -9.93
CA ARG A 237 21.05 2.14 -9.61
C ARG A 237 21.06 0.93 -8.65
N LEU A 238 20.23 0.97 -7.61
CA LEU A 238 20.13 -0.12 -6.64
C LEU A 238 19.41 -1.34 -7.23
N PHE A 239 18.38 -1.11 -8.04
CA PHE A 239 17.65 -2.18 -8.70
C PHE A 239 18.52 -3.00 -9.66
N GLU A 240 19.52 -2.38 -10.31
CA GLU A 240 20.53 -3.07 -11.12
C GLU A 240 21.44 -4.00 -10.29
N GLN A 241 21.57 -3.76 -8.99
CA GLN A 241 22.37 -4.59 -8.07
C GLN A 241 21.55 -5.71 -7.41
N ARG A 242 20.27 -5.87 -7.77
CA ARG A 242 19.37 -6.83 -7.13
C ARG A 242 19.83 -8.26 -7.30
N ARG A 243 19.55 -9.06 -6.26
CA ARG A 243 19.70 -10.51 -6.24
C ARG A 243 18.40 -11.09 -5.74
N PRO A 244 17.43 -11.40 -6.63
CA PRO A 244 16.08 -11.79 -6.23
C PRO A 244 16.04 -13.00 -5.27
N GLY A 245 17.04 -13.89 -5.32
CA GLY A 245 17.13 -15.03 -4.40
C GLY A 245 17.48 -14.66 -2.94
N ASP A 246 17.96 -13.44 -2.70
CA ASP A 246 18.26 -12.92 -1.35
C ASP A 246 17.07 -12.13 -0.76
N ASP A 247 16.02 -11.89 -1.55
CA ASP A 247 14.87 -11.07 -1.16
C ASP A 247 13.81 -11.87 -0.38
N PRO A 248 13.11 -11.23 0.58
CA PRO A 248 11.91 -11.82 1.15
C PRO A 248 10.82 -12.06 0.09
N ASP A 249 10.12 -13.20 0.14
CA ASP A 249 9.12 -13.58 -0.88
C ASP A 249 8.07 -12.48 -1.16
N TRP A 250 7.71 -11.69 -0.15
CA TRP A 250 6.69 -10.65 -0.26
C TRP A 250 7.11 -9.43 -1.11
N ILE A 251 8.40 -9.22 -1.40
CA ILE A 251 8.86 -8.13 -2.30
C ILE A 251 9.08 -8.63 -3.74
N ALA A 252 8.82 -9.92 -4.02
CA ALA A 252 9.04 -10.50 -5.35
C ALA A 252 8.21 -9.84 -6.47
N TYR A 253 7.14 -9.11 -6.11
CA TYR A 253 6.35 -8.33 -7.07
C TYR A 253 7.12 -7.11 -7.63
N PHE A 254 8.14 -6.62 -6.91
CA PHE A 254 8.90 -5.45 -7.34
C PHE A 254 9.96 -5.85 -8.36
N ASP A 255 9.50 -6.02 -9.60
CA ASP A 255 10.30 -6.36 -10.75
C ASP A 255 10.51 -5.16 -11.70
N GLU A 256 10.98 -5.43 -12.91
CA GLU A 256 11.26 -4.38 -13.89
C GLU A 256 9.98 -3.68 -14.36
N ALA A 257 8.87 -4.41 -14.45
CA ALA A 257 7.59 -3.82 -14.82
C ALA A 257 7.08 -2.88 -13.71
N GLU A 258 7.23 -3.27 -12.45
CA GLU A 258 6.82 -2.44 -11.31
C GLU A 258 7.76 -1.22 -11.12
N LEU A 259 9.08 -1.37 -11.35
CA LEU A 259 9.99 -0.22 -11.35
C LEU A 259 9.58 0.79 -12.44
N ASN A 260 9.30 0.31 -13.65
CA ASN A 260 8.83 1.17 -14.75
C ASN A 260 7.46 1.79 -14.44
N ALA A 261 6.58 1.08 -13.75
CA ALA A 261 5.32 1.62 -13.26
C ALA A 261 5.58 2.83 -12.35
N GLU A 262 6.48 2.72 -11.37
CA GLU A 262 6.82 3.82 -10.45
C GLU A 262 7.46 5.02 -11.16
N PHE A 263 8.33 4.78 -12.15
CA PHE A 263 8.89 5.84 -12.99
C PHE A 263 7.77 6.58 -13.75
N SER A 264 6.88 5.84 -14.41
CA SER A 264 5.77 6.43 -15.19
C SER A 264 4.87 7.31 -14.31
N HIS A 265 4.60 6.84 -13.11
CA HIS A 265 3.84 7.49 -12.07
C HIS A 265 4.46 8.83 -11.65
N CYS A 266 5.74 8.81 -11.26
CA CYS A 266 6.46 10.02 -10.89
C CYS A 266 6.50 11.04 -12.04
N LEU A 267 6.81 10.59 -13.26
CA LEU A 267 6.92 11.44 -14.44
C LEU A 267 5.57 12.06 -14.84
N ARG A 268 4.47 11.33 -14.67
CA ARG A 268 3.11 11.87 -14.86
C ARG A 268 2.85 13.04 -13.92
N ASP A 269 3.15 12.86 -12.63
CA ASP A 269 2.88 13.88 -11.61
C ASP A 269 3.79 15.12 -11.77
N LEU A 270 4.96 14.95 -12.39
CA LEU A 270 5.85 16.05 -12.80
C LEU A 270 5.47 16.70 -14.14
N GLY A 271 4.41 16.25 -14.81
CA GLY A 271 3.99 16.77 -16.12
C GLY A 271 4.89 16.34 -17.29
N ARG A 272 5.78 15.36 -17.11
CA ARG A 272 6.66 14.83 -18.16
C ARG A 272 5.94 13.76 -18.99
N HIS A 273 4.85 14.17 -19.64
CA HIS A 273 3.85 13.28 -20.26
C HIS A 273 4.43 12.27 -21.27
N ARG A 274 5.42 12.68 -22.07
CA ARG A 274 6.07 11.79 -23.05
C ARG A 274 6.82 10.65 -22.39
N GLU A 275 7.60 10.96 -21.35
CA GLU A 275 8.39 9.96 -20.63
C GLU A 275 7.49 9.09 -19.75
N ALA A 276 6.45 9.69 -19.15
CA ALA A 276 5.43 8.94 -18.43
C ALA A 276 4.78 7.87 -19.32
N ALA A 277 4.39 8.23 -20.55
CA ALA A 277 3.82 7.28 -21.51
C ALA A 277 4.83 6.18 -21.90
N MET A 278 6.10 6.53 -22.13
CA MET A 278 7.16 5.57 -22.46
C MET A 278 7.32 4.50 -21.37
N TYR A 279 7.56 4.91 -20.13
CA TYR A 279 7.72 3.97 -19.01
C TYR A 279 6.44 3.17 -18.71
N ALA A 280 5.25 3.78 -18.88
CA ALA A 280 4.00 3.06 -18.73
C ALA A 280 3.83 1.96 -19.81
N SER A 281 4.21 2.24 -21.06
CA SER A 281 4.21 1.21 -22.11
C SER A 281 5.22 0.09 -21.87
N GLU A 282 6.42 0.42 -21.37
CA GLU A 282 7.43 -0.58 -21.01
C GLU A 282 6.94 -1.49 -19.87
N SER A 283 6.34 -0.91 -18.83
CA SER A 283 5.71 -1.65 -17.73
C SER A 283 4.62 -2.61 -18.23
N LEU A 284 3.76 -2.16 -19.16
CA LEU A 284 2.67 -2.98 -19.72
C LEU A 284 3.13 -4.01 -20.77
N THR A 285 4.40 -4.03 -21.17
CA THR A 285 4.90 -4.99 -22.18
C THR A 285 4.80 -6.44 -21.68
N ASN A 286 4.89 -6.64 -20.35
CA ASN A 286 4.69 -7.94 -19.68
C ASN A 286 3.42 -7.94 -18.80
N ALA A 287 2.35 -7.26 -19.23
CA ALA A 287 1.08 -7.20 -18.51
C ALA A 287 0.48 -8.60 -18.22
N GLY A 288 -0.34 -8.69 -17.18
CA GLY A 288 -1.06 -9.92 -16.80
C GLY A 288 -0.64 -10.56 -15.47
N ALA A 289 0.37 -10.01 -14.79
CA ALA A 289 0.73 -10.45 -13.44
C ALA A 289 -0.25 -9.92 -12.37
N SER A 290 -0.82 -8.72 -12.59
CA SER A 290 -1.79 -8.10 -11.68
C SER A 290 -2.72 -7.18 -12.45
N THR A 291 -3.99 -7.58 -12.59
CA THR A 291 -5.07 -6.76 -13.19
C THR A 291 -5.13 -5.36 -12.57
N ARG A 292 -4.81 -5.27 -11.28
CA ARG A 292 -4.84 -4.02 -10.53
C ARG A 292 -3.66 -3.10 -10.86
N SER A 293 -2.43 -3.63 -10.93
CA SER A 293 -1.27 -2.81 -11.31
C SER A 293 -1.42 -2.33 -12.76
N ASP A 294 -1.82 -3.25 -13.65
CA ASP A 294 -2.08 -2.96 -15.07
C ASP A 294 -3.11 -1.84 -15.26
N PHE A 295 -4.17 -1.82 -14.44
CA PHE A 295 -5.16 -0.72 -14.44
C PHE A 295 -4.50 0.64 -14.16
N PHE A 296 -3.72 0.75 -13.09
CA PHE A 296 -3.11 2.03 -12.70
C PHE A 296 -2.13 2.52 -13.75
N VAL A 297 -1.29 1.62 -14.28
CA VAL A 297 -0.32 1.95 -15.32
C VAL A 297 -1.01 2.33 -16.63
N SER A 298 -2.08 1.64 -17.02
CA SER A 298 -2.87 1.99 -18.22
C SER A 298 -3.52 3.37 -18.09
N MET A 299 -4.00 3.74 -16.90
CA MET A 299 -4.51 5.09 -16.64
C MET A 299 -3.39 6.17 -16.66
N VAL A 300 -2.15 5.83 -16.28
CA VAL A 300 -0.99 6.71 -16.47
C VAL A 300 -0.67 6.86 -17.95
N LEU A 301 -0.68 5.77 -18.72
CA LEU A 301 -0.46 5.79 -20.17
C LEU A 301 -1.49 6.70 -20.86
N ALA A 302 -2.77 6.54 -20.52
CA ALA A 302 -3.85 7.39 -21.01
C ALA A 302 -3.62 8.87 -20.67
N SER A 303 -3.24 9.17 -19.43
CA SER A 303 -2.89 10.54 -18.98
C SER A 303 -1.68 11.10 -19.73
N GLY A 304 -0.67 10.27 -20.00
CA GLY A 304 0.51 10.62 -20.78
C GLY A 304 0.18 10.94 -22.24
N HIS A 305 -0.73 10.20 -22.86
CA HIS A 305 -1.22 10.51 -24.21
C HIS A 305 -2.06 11.79 -24.25
N ALA A 306 -2.96 11.98 -23.28
CA ALA A 306 -3.77 13.20 -23.18
C ALA A 306 -2.89 14.46 -23.04
N GLY A 307 -1.89 14.41 -22.15
CA GLY A 307 -0.94 15.52 -21.95
C GLY A 307 -0.01 15.80 -23.15
N GLN A 308 0.10 14.86 -24.09
CA GLN A 308 0.81 15.05 -25.37
C GLN A 308 -0.09 15.59 -26.49
N GLY A 309 -1.40 15.77 -26.24
CA GLY A 309 -2.35 16.19 -27.27
C GLY A 309 -2.79 15.06 -28.21
N ASN A 310 -2.70 13.80 -27.78
CA ASN A 310 -3.07 12.61 -28.57
C ASN A 310 -4.36 11.97 -28.03
N PRO A 311 -5.55 12.58 -28.24
CA PRO A 311 -6.80 12.13 -27.62
C PRO A 311 -7.20 10.70 -28.00
N GLU A 312 -7.02 10.29 -29.25
CA GLU A 312 -7.39 8.93 -29.69
C GLU A 312 -6.63 7.84 -28.92
N ALA A 313 -5.31 8.00 -28.75
CA ALA A 313 -4.50 7.08 -27.98
C ALA A 313 -4.85 7.13 -26.48
N ALA A 314 -5.18 8.31 -25.98
CA ALA A 314 -5.60 8.50 -24.59
C ALA A 314 -6.90 7.76 -24.27
N PHE A 315 -7.94 7.93 -25.09
CA PHE A 315 -9.23 7.26 -24.90
C PHE A 315 -9.14 5.75 -25.10
N ARG A 316 -8.31 5.27 -26.03
CA ARG A 316 -8.07 3.83 -26.21
C ARG A 316 -7.48 3.20 -24.94
N ALA A 317 -6.37 3.74 -24.44
CA ALA A 317 -5.73 3.25 -23.22
C ALA A 317 -6.65 3.33 -22.00
N ALA A 318 -7.41 4.42 -21.85
CA ALA A 318 -8.39 4.55 -20.78
C ALA A 318 -9.53 3.52 -20.90
N GLY A 319 -9.96 3.19 -22.12
CA GLY A 319 -11.06 2.27 -22.37
C GLY A 319 -10.66 0.82 -22.05
N GLU A 320 -9.45 0.44 -22.44
CA GLU A 320 -8.84 -0.83 -22.06
C GLU A 320 -8.73 -0.94 -20.53
N ALA A 321 -8.25 0.12 -19.85
CA ALA A 321 -8.17 0.15 -18.40
C ALA A 321 -9.55 0.01 -17.72
N LEU A 322 -10.54 0.81 -18.14
CA LEU A 322 -11.90 0.76 -17.55
C LEU A 322 -12.58 -0.59 -17.77
N THR A 323 -12.30 -1.26 -18.89
CA THR A 323 -12.81 -2.60 -19.20
C THR A 323 -12.15 -3.66 -18.33
N ALA A 324 -10.82 -3.65 -18.22
CA ALA A 324 -10.06 -4.58 -17.38
C ALA A 324 -10.36 -4.39 -15.89
N GLY A 325 -10.63 -3.15 -15.47
CA GLY A 325 -10.90 -2.78 -14.08
C GLY A 325 -12.33 -3.03 -13.60
N LEU A 326 -13.25 -3.57 -14.42
CA LEU A 326 -14.65 -3.77 -14.04
C LEU A 326 -14.84 -4.61 -12.77
N SER A 327 -13.94 -5.55 -12.50
CA SER A 327 -13.99 -6.40 -11.30
C SER A 327 -13.31 -5.77 -10.08
N LEU A 328 -12.59 -4.65 -10.24
CA LEU A 328 -11.78 -4.05 -9.18
C LEU A 328 -12.65 -3.16 -8.27
N LYS A 329 -12.59 -3.44 -6.97
CA LYS A 329 -13.20 -2.57 -5.95
C LYS A 329 -12.12 -1.79 -5.21
N SER A 330 -11.83 -0.57 -5.68
CA SER A 330 -10.81 0.31 -5.09
C SER A 330 -11.13 1.80 -5.24
N ALA A 331 -11.13 2.53 -4.13
CA ALA A 331 -11.28 3.98 -4.09
C ALA A 331 -10.16 4.71 -4.85
N ARG A 332 -8.95 4.13 -4.89
CA ARG A 332 -7.82 4.69 -5.64
C ARG A 332 -8.09 4.73 -7.14
N CYS A 333 -8.77 3.72 -7.69
CA CYS A 333 -9.08 3.67 -9.11
C CYS A 333 -9.91 4.90 -9.53
N LEU A 334 -10.85 5.33 -8.69
CA LEU A 334 -11.68 6.51 -8.95
C LEU A 334 -10.83 7.78 -9.10
N ASP A 335 -9.79 7.96 -8.29
CA ASP A 335 -8.93 9.15 -8.37
C ASP A 335 -8.09 9.20 -9.66
N TYR A 336 -7.68 8.04 -10.19
CA TYR A 336 -7.03 7.96 -11.50
C TYR A 336 -7.98 8.36 -12.62
N VAL A 337 -9.22 7.86 -12.57
CA VAL A 337 -10.25 8.22 -13.53
C VAL A 337 -10.60 9.71 -13.43
N ARG A 338 -10.74 10.27 -12.22
CA ARG A 338 -10.94 11.71 -11.99
C ARG A 338 -9.82 12.56 -12.57
N HIS A 339 -8.57 12.15 -12.34
CA HIS A 339 -7.41 12.85 -12.91
C HIS A 339 -7.47 12.83 -14.44
N PHE A 340 -7.72 11.66 -15.04
CA PHE A 340 -7.88 11.55 -16.49
C PHE A 340 -9.01 12.43 -17.03
N ARG A 341 -10.18 12.44 -16.37
CA ARG A 341 -11.30 13.34 -16.71
C ARG A 341 -10.89 14.80 -16.77
N SER A 342 -10.08 15.26 -15.82
CA SER A 342 -9.59 16.64 -15.81
C SER A 342 -8.68 16.97 -17.01
N LEU A 343 -7.93 15.98 -17.52
CA LEU A 343 -7.01 16.16 -18.64
C LEU A 343 -7.71 16.15 -20.00
N ILE A 344 -8.87 15.51 -20.11
CA ILE A 344 -9.58 15.37 -21.38
C ILE A 344 -10.60 16.49 -21.66
N VAL A 345 -10.81 17.41 -20.72
CA VAL A 345 -11.69 18.59 -20.91
C VAL A 345 -11.42 19.33 -22.24
N PRO A 346 -10.16 19.56 -22.67
CA PRO A 346 -9.88 20.20 -23.96
C PRO A 346 -10.30 19.39 -25.19
N PHE A 347 -10.60 18.09 -25.04
CA PHE A 347 -10.91 17.16 -26.12
C PHE A 347 -12.38 16.70 -26.13
N GLU A 348 -13.24 17.22 -25.25
CA GLU A 348 -14.64 16.75 -25.09
C GLU A 348 -15.47 16.78 -26.38
N GLU A 349 -15.15 17.68 -27.32
CA GLU A 349 -15.88 17.82 -28.57
C GLU A 349 -15.41 16.88 -29.70
N CYS A 350 -14.28 16.17 -29.53
CA CYS A 350 -13.78 15.27 -30.58
C CYS A 350 -14.62 13.98 -30.66
N SER A 351 -14.64 13.34 -31.84
CA SER A 351 -15.41 12.10 -32.06
C SER A 351 -14.99 10.99 -31.10
N ALA A 352 -13.68 10.83 -30.88
CA ALA A 352 -13.14 9.82 -29.96
C ALA A 352 -13.63 10.02 -28.52
N ALA A 353 -13.78 11.27 -28.06
CA ALA A 353 -14.32 11.55 -26.73
C ALA A 353 -15.80 11.16 -26.63
N LYS A 354 -16.60 11.48 -27.67
CA LYS A 354 -18.03 11.15 -27.72
C LYS A 354 -18.26 9.64 -27.70
N GLU A 355 -17.54 8.91 -28.55
CA GLU A 355 -17.59 7.43 -28.59
C GLU A 355 -17.17 6.80 -27.26
N PHE A 356 -16.10 7.31 -26.65
CA PHE A 356 -15.63 6.85 -25.34
C PHE A 356 -16.67 7.09 -24.25
N ILE A 357 -17.20 8.32 -24.15
CA ILE A 357 -18.19 8.69 -23.13
C ILE A 357 -19.47 7.84 -23.28
N GLU A 358 -19.91 7.60 -24.50
CA GLU A 358 -21.05 6.73 -24.79
C GLU A 358 -20.77 5.29 -24.35
N SER A 359 -19.61 4.74 -24.72
CA SER A 359 -19.22 3.35 -24.39
C SER A 359 -19.10 3.09 -22.87
N PHE A 360 -18.72 4.11 -22.10
CA PHE A 360 -18.53 4.00 -20.65
C PHE A 360 -19.60 4.73 -19.82
N ALA A 361 -20.72 5.13 -20.43
CA ALA A 361 -21.79 5.87 -19.75
C ALA A 361 -22.38 5.12 -18.54
N GLU A 362 -22.43 3.79 -18.60
CA GLU A 362 -22.92 2.92 -17.51
C GLU A 362 -21.81 2.32 -16.66
N ASN A 363 -20.53 2.61 -16.97
CA ASN A 363 -19.41 2.09 -16.20
C ASN A 363 -19.37 2.73 -14.81
N GLU A 364 -19.46 1.92 -13.76
CA GLU A 364 -19.57 2.40 -12.38
C GLU A 364 -18.42 3.34 -11.99
N MET A 365 -17.17 3.00 -12.33
CA MET A 365 -16.01 3.86 -12.02
C MET A 365 -16.08 5.20 -12.76
N TRP A 366 -16.46 5.17 -14.04
CA TRP A 366 -16.62 6.39 -14.84
C TRP A 366 -17.72 7.30 -14.27
N VAL A 367 -18.87 6.72 -13.90
CA VAL A 367 -20.00 7.45 -13.32
C VAL A 367 -19.66 8.03 -11.94
N LEU A 368 -19.11 7.21 -11.04
CA LEU A 368 -18.74 7.65 -9.69
C LEU A 368 -17.63 8.71 -9.71
N SER A 369 -16.71 8.65 -10.67
CA SER A 369 -15.66 9.66 -10.82
C SER A 369 -16.20 11.06 -11.16
N ALA A 370 -17.42 11.18 -11.69
CA ALA A 370 -18.06 12.46 -11.96
C ALA A 370 -18.72 13.10 -10.72
N GLN A 371 -18.93 12.32 -9.65
CA GLN A 371 -19.56 12.78 -8.41
C GLN A 371 -18.50 13.35 -7.46
N ARG A 372 -18.79 14.51 -6.85
CA ARG A 372 -17.90 15.25 -5.95
C ARG A 372 -17.80 14.62 -4.57
#